data_AF-A0A8R7P1C4-F1
#
_entry.id   AF-A0A8R7P1C4-F1
#
_cell.length_a   1.000
_cell.length_b   1.000
_cell.length_c   1.000
_cell.angle_alpha   90.00
_cell.angle_beta   90.00
_cell.angle_gamma   90.00
#
_symmetry.space_group_name_H-M   'P 1'
#
loop_
_entity.id
_entity.type
_entity.pdbx_description
1 polymer ?
#
loop_
_entity_poly.entity_id
_entity_poly.type
_entity_poly.pdbx_seq_one_letter_code
_entity_poly.pdbx_strand_id
1 'polypeptide(L)' 'MSGTSMAVPHISGVVALLKGVHPDWSPMAIRSAIMTTADELDNDGKPIMNEKHEPASAFAVGAGHVNPTRAVDP' A
#
# COMPACT_ATOMS: atom_id res chain seq x y z
N MET A 1 12.49 -14.03 9.43
CA MET A 1 12.76 -13.23 8.21
C MET A 1 11.98 -11.93 8.35
N SER A 2 12.62 -10.77 8.39
CA SER A 2 11.99 -9.46 8.67
C SER A 2 12.75 -8.35 7.96
N GLY A 3 12.06 -7.27 7.57
CA GLY A 3 12.64 -6.10 6.92
C GLY A 3 11.90 -5.64 5.67
N THR A 4 12.25 -4.46 5.17
CA THR A 4 11.66 -3.88 3.94
C THR A 4 11.88 -4.76 2.71
N SER A 5 12.94 -5.58 2.70
CA SER A 5 13.18 -6.62 1.70
C SER A 5 12.05 -7.64 1.57
N MET A 6 11.25 -7.84 2.62
CA MET A 6 10.05 -8.69 2.58
C MET A 6 8.82 -7.90 2.10
N ALA A 7 8.74 -6.58 2.32
CA ALA A 7 7.63 -5.76 1.85
C ALA A 7 7.68 -5.50 0.33
N VAL A 8 8.88 -5.30 -0.23
CA VAL A 8 9.07 -5.07 -1.68
C VAL A 8 8.40 -6.14 -2.56
N PRO A 9 8.64 -7.46 -2.37
CA PRO A 9 8.01 -8.47 -3.22
C PRO A 9 6.48 -8.49 -3.11
N HIS A 10 5.89 -8.07 -1.98
CA HIS A 10 4.43 -7.94 -1.86
C HIS A 10 3.90 -6.81 -2.75
N ILE A 11 4.53 -5.63 -2.70
CA ILE A 11 4.14 -4.50 -3.55
C ILE A 11 4.35 -4.82 -5.04
N SER A 12 5.45 -5.47 -5.40
CA SER A 12 5.69 -5.92 -6.78
C SER A 12 4.61 -6.90 -7.26
N GLY A 13 4.14 -7.81 -6.39
CA GLY A 13 3.03 -8.71 -6.70
C GLY A 13 1.72 -7.95 -6.95
N VAL A 14 1.40 -6.97 -6.10
CA VAL A 14 0.21 -6.10 -6.29
C VAL A 14 0.29 -5.32 -7.60
N VAL A 15 1.43 -4.72 -7.91
CA VAL A 15 1.66 -4.01 -9.17
C VAL A 15 1.46 -4.94 -10.37
N ALA A 16 1.98 -6.17 -10.32
CA ALA A 16 1.80 -7.15 -11.39
C ALA A 16 0.33 -7.52 -11.59
N LEU A 17 -0.43 -7.73 -10.51
CA LEU A 17 -1.87 -8.01 -10.57
C LEU A 17 -2.64 -6.81 -11.16
N LEU A 18 -2.37 -5.59 -10.69
CA LEU A 18 -3.01 -4.38 -11.21
C LEU A 18 -2.71 -4.18 -12.69
N LYS A 19 -1.47 -4.42 -13.14
CA LYS A 19 -1.12 -4.36 -14.56
C LYS A 19 -1.80 -5.44 -15.39
N GLY A 20 -2.06 -6.60 -14.80
CA GLY A 20 -2.84 -7.67 -15.43
C GLY A 20 -4.31 -7.31 -15.62
N VAL A 21 -4.92 -6.64 -14.63
CA VAL A 21 -6.33 -6.19 -14.70
C VAL A 21 -6.50 -4.94 -15.57
N HIS A 22 -5.54 -4.01 -15.51
CA HIS A 22 -5.53 -2.75 -16.27
C HIS A 22 -4.28 -2.66 -17.18
N PRO A 23 -4.25 -3.34 -18.33
CA PRO A 23 -3.09 -3.38 -19.21
C PRO A 23 -2.71 -2.01 -19.79
N ASP A 24 -3.63 -1.07 -19.87
CA ASP A 24 -3.46 0.29 -20.40
C ASP A 24 -2.94 1.29 -19.35
N TRP A 25 -3.07 0.98 -18.05
CA TRP A 25 -2.60 1.88 -17.00
C TRP A 25 -1.09 2.13 -17.09
N SER A 26 -0.73 3.42 -17.00
CA SER A 26 0.67 3.83 -16.90
C SER A 26 1.27 3.43 -15.55
N PRO A 27 2.60 3.37 -15.41
CA PRO A 27 3.25 3.14 -14.12
C PRO A 27 2.82 4.17 -13.06
N MET A 28 2.54 5.41 -13.48
CA MET A 28 2.05 6.45 -12.57
C MET A 28 0.61 6.20 -12.14
N ALA A 29 -0.26 5.71 -13.03
CA ALA A 29 -1.63 5.37 -12.69
C ALA A 29 -1.68 4.24 -11.65
N ILE A 30 -0.88 3.19 -11.83
CA ILE A 30 -0.77 2.09 -10.86
C ILE A 30 -0.26 2.60 -9.50
N ARG A 31 0.79 3.43 -9.50
CA ARG A 31 1.31 4.02 -8.27
C ARG A 31 0.24 4.88 -7.58
N SER A 32 -0.48 5.70 -8.35
CA SER A 32 -1.56 6.54 -7.84
C SER A 32 -2.63 5.70 -7.18
N ALA A 33 -3.15 4.69 -7.87
CA ALA A 33 -4.18 3.79 -7.35
C ALA A 33 -3.76 3.16 -6.02
N ILE A 34 -2.54 2.59 -5.96
CA ILE A 34 -2.02 1.99 -4.72
C ILE A 34 -1.95 3.00 -3.57
N MET A 35 -1.50 4.23 -3.84
CA MET A 35 -1.32 5.25 -2.81
C MET A 35 -2.66 5.83 -2.34
N THR A 36 -3.59 6.16 -3.24
CA THR A 36 -4.85 6.82 -2.89
C THR A 36 -5.87 5.89 -2.27
N THR A 37 -5.72 4.57 -2.47
CA THR A 37 -6.59 3.56 -1.87
C THR A 37 -5.94 2.84 -0.69
N ALA A 38 -4.75 3.25 -0.27
CA ALA A 38 -4.11 2.69 0.92
C ALA A 38 -4.99 2.96 2.15
N ASP A 39 -5.00 2.02 3.10
CA ASP A 39 -5.70 2.17 4.36
C ASP A 39 -4.81 2.93 5.35
N GLU A 40 -5.30 4.06 5.84
CA GLU A 40 -4.58 4.91 6.81
C GLU A 40 -4.77 4.44 8.27
N LEU A 41 -5.75 3.56 8.49
CA LEU A 41 -6.15 3.02 9.77
C LEU A 41 -5.84 1.53 9.85
N ASP A 42 -5.63 1.03 11.06
CA ASP A 42 -5.54 -0.39 11.36
C ASP A 42 -6.92 -1.08 11.34
N ASN A 43 -6.92 -2.38 11.61
CA ASN A 43 -8.14 -3.20 11.61
C ASN A 43 -9.14 -2.81 12.72
N ASP A 44 -8.71 -2.07 13.74
CA ASP A 44 -9.57 -1.54 14.81
C ASP A 44 -10.09 -0.12 14.50
N GLY A 45 -9.79 0.41 13.32
CA GLY A 45 -10.14 1.78 12.91
C GLY A 45 -9.30 2.85 13.62
N LYS A 46 -8.13 2.50 14.14
CA LYS A 46 -7.20 3.41 14.83
C LYS A 46 -6.03 3.77 13.92
N PRO A 47 -5.28 4.84 14.23
CA PRO A 47 -4.06 5.16 13.47
C PRO A 47 -3.08 3.98 13.51
N ILE A 48 -2.46 3.69 12.36
CA ILE A 48 -1.35 2.72 12.30
C ILE A 48 -0.24 3.17 13.26
N MET A 49 0.32 2.24 14.04
CA MET A 49 1.34 2.54 15.03
C MET A 49 2.75 2.18 14.52
N ASN A 50 3.77 2.91 14.97
CA ASN A 50 5.18 2.59 14.77
C ASN A 50 5.67 1.53 15.78
N GLU A 51 6.95 1.16 15.70
CA GLU A 51 7.56 0.18 16.60
C GLU A 51 7.59 0.60 18.08
N LYS A 52 7.41 1.90 18.36
CA LYS A 52 7.32 2.48 19.70
C LYS A 52 5.88 2.57 20.23
N HIS A 53 4.91 2.05 19.48
CA HIS A 53 3.48 2.13 19.79
C HIS A 53 2.93 3.57 19.79
N GLU A 54 3.49 4.43 18.96
CA GLU A 54 3.02 5.79 18.70
C GLU A 54 2.39 5.86 17.31
N PRO A 55 1.43 6.76 17.04
CA PRO A 55 0.89 6.93 15.69
C PRO A 55 2.00 7.14 14.65
N ALA A 56 2.01 6.31 13.63
CA ALA A 56 3.00 6.34 12.56
C ALA A 56 2.80 7.61 11.73
N SER A 57 3.90 8.31 11.45
CA SER A 57 3.87 9.47 10.57
C SER A 57 3.86 9.05 9.11
N ALA A 58 3.46 9.97 8.22
CA ALA A 58 3.57 9.77 6.77
C ALA A 58 5.01 9.48 6.30
N PHE A 59 6.03 9.89 7.05
CA PHE A 59 7.42 9.54 6.75
C PHE A 59 7.74 8.06 7.04
N ALA A 60 6.97 7.40 7.91
CA ALA A 60 7.14 6.00 8.26
C ALA A 60 6.36 5.06 7.33
N VAL A 61 5.10 5.39 7.02
CA VAL A 61 4.17 4.51 6.28
C VAL A 61 3.75 5.02 4.90
N GLY A 62 4.20 6.22 4.52
CA GLY A 62 3.75 6.85 3.28
C GLY A 62 2.26 7.14 3.32
N ALA A 63 1.52 6.60 2.34
CA ALA A 63 0.08 6.77 2.24
C ALA A 63 -0.73 5.78 3.13
N GLY A 64 -0.08 4.79 3.73
CA GLY A 64 -0.73 3.79 4.58
C GLY A 64 -0.47 2.35 4.15
N HIS A 65 -1.28 1.42 4.65
CA HIS A 65 -1.18 0.00 4.31
C HIS A 65 -1.80 -0.27 2.94
N VAL A 66 -1.14 -1.10 2.12
CA VAL A 66 -1.67 -1.40 0.78
C VAL A 66 -3.01 -2.13 0.85
N ASN A 67 -3.99 -1.67 0.08
CA ASN A 67 -5.27 -2.37 -0.11
C ASN A 67 -5.45 -2.76 -1.58
N PRO A 68 -5.06 -3.98 -1.98
CA PRO A 68 -5.09 -4.40 -3.39
C PRO A 68 -6.50 -4.44 -3.97
N THR A 69 -7.51 -4.74 -3.14
CA THR A 69 -8.90 -4.86 -3.58
C THR A 69 -9.48 -3.50 -3.92
N ARG A 70 -9.17 -2.47 -3.12
CA ARG A 70 -9.56 -1.10 -3.44
C ARG A 70 -8.75 -0.52 -4.59
N ALA A 71 -7.45 -0.85 -4.69
CA ALA A 71 -6.58 -0.33 -5.75
C ALA A 71 -6.97 -0.81 -7.16
N VAL A 72 -7.77 -1.88 -7.29
CA VAL A 72 -8.25 -2.36 -8.59
C VAL A 72 -9.31 -1.44 -9.19
N ASP A 73 -10.02 -0.66 -8.37
CA ASP A 73 -11.03 0.31 -8.80
C ASP A 73 -10.95 1.55 -7.86
N PRO A 74 -9.94 2.41 -8.10
CA PRO A 74 -9.46 3.42 -7.16
C PRO A 74 -10.31 4.69 -7.08
#